data_AF-A0A3S0QT68-F1
#
_entry.id   AF-A0A3S0QT68-F1
#
_cell.length_a   1.000
_cell.length_b   1.000
_cell.length_c   1.000
_cell.angle_alpha   90.00
_cell.angle_beta   90.00
_cell.angle_gamma   90.00
#
_symmetry.space_group_name_H-M   'P 1'
#
loop_
_entity.id
_entity.type
_entity.pdbx_description
1 polymer ?
#
loop_
_entity_poly.entity_id
_entity_poly.type
_entity_poly.pdbx_seq_one_letter_code
_entity_poly.pdbx_strand_id
1 'polypeptide(L)'
;MSEKEGKLIVYSGLEKVVRKIMGDVDMIILDLDETFTESNITFKPVFAMDGVGEIQSSWIVDDGETKIFHGGDTIWHNQFWKLGKENENIDYAFLPVNGVVVNFEIIGLEYSPVPASLNLKEALLRLICFMQKAGSYTLWIV
;
A
#
# COMPACT_ATOMS: atom_id res chain seq x y z
N MET A 1 -4.59 1.97 -34.45
CA MET A 1 -4.63 2.55 -33.10
C MET A 1 -4.64 1.35 -32.18
N SER A 2 -3.49 0.98 -31.61
CA SER A 2 -3.38 -0.25 -30.81
C SER A 2 -4.26 -0.12 -29.57
N GLU A 3 -5.18 -1.06 -29.38
CA GLU A 3 -5.90 -1.19 -28.12
C GLU A 3 -4.86 -1.25 -27.00
N LYS A 4 -5.02 -0.41 -25.98
CA LYS A 4 -4.15 -0.41 -24.80
C LYS A 4 -4.48 -1.67 -24.01
N GLU A 5 -3.82 -2.79 -24.34
CA GLU A 5 -3.91 -4.05 -23.60
C GLU A 5 -3.32 -3.85 -22.20
N GLY A 6 -4.17 -3.50 -21.24
CA GLY A 6 -3.78 -3.29 -19.86
C GLY A 6 -5.00 -3.00 -19.00
N LYS A 7 -5.12 -3.75 -17.91
CA LYS A 7 -6.16 -3.60 -16.89
C LYS A 7 -5.54 -2.93 -15.67
N LEU A 8 -6.26 -2.01 -15.05
CA LEU A 8 -5.88 -1.40 -13.78
C LEU A 8 -6.67 -2.05 -12.65
N ILE A 9 -5.98 -2.49 -11.60
CA ILE A 9 -6.63 -2.91 -10.35
C ILE A 9 -6.51 -1.72 -9.39
N VAL A 10 -7.65 -1.22 -8.92
CA VAL A 10 -7.74 0.08 -8.24
C VAL A 10 -8.53 -0.08 -6.94
N TYR A 11 -8.00 0.49 -5.86
CA TYR A 11 -8.76 0.65 -4.63
C TYR A 11 -9.94 1.62 -4.86
N SER A 12 -11.14 1.22 -4.47
CA SER A 12 -12.40 1.97 -4.67
C SER A 12 -12.35 3.43 -4.22
N GLY A 13 -11.64 3.73 -3.13
CA GLY A 13 -11.46 5.10 -2.64
C GLY A 13 -10.78 6.04 -3.66
N LEU A 14 -9.98 5.49 -4.59
CA LEU A 14 -9.27 6.25 -5.61
C LEU A 14 -9.91 6.21 -7.00
N GLU A 15 -11.02 5.47 -7.20
CA GLU A 15 -11.65 5.29 -8.51
C GLU A 15 -11.91 6.61 -9.23
N LYS A 16 -12.53 7.58 -8.54
CA LYS A 16 -12.87 8.90 -9.12
C LYS A 16 -11.63 9.65 -9.61
N VAL A 17 -10.53 9.57 -8.85
CA VAL A 17 -9.27 10.23 -9.17
C VAL A 17 -8.62 9.54 -10.37
N VAL A 18 -8.55 8.21 -10.35
CA VAL A 18 -7.92 7.42 -11.41
C VAL A 18 -8.68 7.57 -12.73
N ARG A 19 -10.01 7.49 -12.74
CA ARG A 19 -10.82 7.74 -13.97
C ARG A 19 -10.60 9.13 -14.56
N LYS A 20 -10.47 10.15 -13.70
CA LYS A 20 -10.21 11.52 -14.15
C LYS A 20 -8.84 11.65 -14.84
N ILE A 21 -7.83 10.92 -14.37
CA ILE A 21 -6.44 11.01 -14.87
C ILE A 21 -6.23 10.10 -16.08
N MET A 22 -6.70 8.85 -16.00
CA MET A 22 -6.40 7.79 -16.98
C MET A 22 -7.42 7.71 -18.12
N GLY A 23 -8.61 8.31 -17.96
CA GLY A 23 -9.70 8.22 -18.92
C GLY A 23 -10.36 6.85 -18.91
N ASP A 24 -10.71 6.34 -20.09
CA ASP A 24 -11.40 5.07 -20.28
C ASP A 24 -10.37 3.93 -20.45
N VAL A 25 -10.01 3.31 -19.32
CA VAL A 25 -9.15 2.13 -19.22
C VAL A 25 -9.95 1.06 -18.49
N ASP A 26 -9.75 -0.21 -18.84
CA ASP A 26 -10.37 -1.32 -18.13
C ASP A 26 -9.90 -1.31 -16.66
N MET A 27 -10.85 -1.30 -15.72
CA MET A 27 -10.59 -1.16 -14.29
C MET A 27 -11.34 -2.22 -13.50
N ILE A 28 -10.59 -2.94 -12.67
CA ILE A 28 -11.14 -3.74 -11.58
C ILE A 28 -11.06 -2.89 -10.33
N ILE A 29 -12.23 -2.58 -9.77
CA ILE A 29 -12.36 -1.76 -8.57
C ILE A 29 -12.54 -2.70 -7.39
N LEU A 30 -11.75 -2.52 -6.33
CA LEU A 30 -11.79 -3.35 -5.12
C LEU A 30 -11.93 -2.48 -3.87
N ASP A 31 -12.84 -2.87 -2.98
CA ASP A 31 -12.87 -2.34 -1.62
C ASP A 31 -11.72 -2.91 -0.77
N LEU A 32 -11.43 -2.29 0.38
CA LEU A 32 -10.44 -2.83 1.31
C LEU A 32 -10.82 -4.26 1.71
N ASP A 33 -9.81 -5.13 1.74
CA ASP A 33 -9.90 -6.56 2.01
C ASP A 33 -10.69 -7.40 0.97
N GLU A 34 -11.20 -6.79 -0.10
CA GLU A 34 -11.75 -7.52 -1.24
C GLU A 34 -10.64 -8.20 -2.06
N THR A 35 -10.89 -9.42 -2.52
CA THR A 35 -9.91 -10.18 -3.30
C THR A 35 -10.32 -10.30 -4.77
N PHE A 36 -9.39 -10.04 -5.66
CA PHE A 36 -9.50 -10.37 -7.08
C PHE A 36 -8.40 -11.33 -7.48
N THR A 37 -8.75 -12.40 -8.19
CA THR A 37 -7.76 -13.38 -8.67
C THR A 37 -7.84 -13.49 -10.19
N GLU A 38 -6.70 -13.35 -10.84
CA GLU A 38 -6.55 -13.55 -12.29
C GLU A 38 -5.20 -14.22 -12.56
N SER A 39 -5.20 -15.22 -13.45
CA SER A 39 -3.99 -16.00 -13.77
C SER A 39 -3.26 -16.56 -12.54
N ASN A 40 -4.03 -17.01 -11.53
CA ASN A 40 -3.58 -17.50 -10.22
C ASN A 40 -2.89 -16.45 -9.32
N ILE A 41 -2.89 -15.18 -9.70
CA ILE A 41 -2.40 -14.08 -8.85
C ILE A 41 -3.60 -13.42 -8.18
N THR A 42 -3.56 -13.39 -6.85
CA THR A 42 -4.57 -12.75 -6.00
C THR A 42 -4.09 -11.38 -5.56
N PHE A 43 -4.93 -10.37 -5.73
CA PHE A 43 -4.73 -9.00 -5.33
C PHE A 43 -5.71 -8.66 -4.22
N LYS A 44 -5.22 -8.06 -3.14
CA LYS A 44 -6.05 -7.59 -2.03
C LYS A 44 -5.55 -6.23 -1.54
N PRO A 45 -6.29 -5.13 -1.77
CA PRO A 45 -5.95 -3.86 -1.16
C PRO A 45 -6.21 -3.96 0.35
N VAL A 46 -5.28 -3.45 1.14
CA VAL A 46 -5.37 -3.40 2.60
C VAL A 46 -5.08 -2.00 3.08
N PHE A 47 -5.50 -1.70 4.31
CA PHE A 47 -5.44 -0.35 4.87
C PHE A 47 -4.04 0.29 4.77
N ALA A 48 -4.01 1.54 4.32
CA ALA A 48 -2.90 2.49 4.48
C ALA A 48 -3.45 3.87 4.83
N MET A 49 -2.59 4.78 5.25
CA MET A 49 -2.99 6.15 5.60
C MET A 49 -1.94 7.15 5.12
N ASP A 50 -2.39 8.25 4.53
CA ASP A 50 -1.49 9.30 4.06
C ASP A 50 -1.09 10.31 5.15
N GLY A 51 -0.28 11.29 4.77
CA GLY A 51 0.23 12.33 5.66
C GLY A 51 -0.82 13.31 6.22
N VAL A 52 -2.05 13.33 5.70
CA VAL A 52 -3.15 14.17 6.20
C VAL A 52 -4.23 13.35 6.92
N GLY A 53 -4.09 12.02 6.98
CA GLY A 53 -4.98 11.12 7.69
C GLY A 53 -6.07 10.48 6.82
N GLU A 54 -6.04 10.70 5.51
CA GLU A 54 -6.97 10.09 4.57
C GLU A 54 -6.61 8.63 4.31
N ILE A 55 -7.63 7.82 4.08
CA ILE A 55 -7.44 6.39 3.80
C ILE A 55 -6.82 6.22 2.42
N GLN A 56 -5.74 5.44 2.38
CA GLN A 56 -5.14 4.91 1.17
C GLN A 56 -5.15 3.37 1.20
N SER A 57 -4.53 2.75 0.19
CA SER A 57 -4.38 1.30 0.11
C SER A 57 -2.92 0.90 -0.03
N SER A 58 -2.44 0.05 0.87
CA SER A 58 -1.37 -0.91 0.59
C SER A 58 -1.95 -2.13 -0.15
N TRP A 59 -1.10 -3.05 -0.61
CA TRP A 59 -1.55 -4.22 -1.36
C TRP A 59 -0.88 -5.50 -0.86
N ILE A 60 -1.67 -6.57 -0.75
CA ILE A 60 -1.17 -7.95 -0.75
C ILE A 60 -1.29 -8.48 -2.17
N VAL A 61 -0.21 -9.09 -2.66
CA VAL A 61 -0.20 -9.82 -3.93
C VAL A 61 0.35 -11.21 -3.68
N ASP A 62 -0.37 -12.24 -4.11
CA ASP A 62 -0.09 -13.65 -3.81
C ASP A 62 -0.32 -14.51 -5.06
N ASP A 63 0.71 -15.18 -5.56
CA ASP A 63 0.61 -16.11 -6.70
C ASP A 63 0.49 -17.59 -6.28
N GLY A 64 0.37 -17.87 -4.97
CA GLY A 64 0.34 -19.20 -4.37
C GLY A 64 1.71 -19.74 -3.98
N GLU A 65 2.81 -19.18 -4.49
CA GLU A 65 4.19 -19.53 -4.15
C GLU A 65 4.91 -18.40 -3.39
N THR A 66 4.66 -17.16 -3.80
CA THR A 66 5.23 -15.93 -3.24
C THR A 66 4.11 -14.97 -2.86
N LYS A 67 4.13 -14.53 -1.61
CA LYS A 67 3.22 -13.49 -1.09
C LYS A 67 3.99 -12.24 -0.74
N ILE A 68 3.63 -11.13 -1.36
CA ILE A 68 4.25 -9.83 -1.12
C ILE A 68 3.29 -8.85 -0.47
N PHE A 69 3.88 -7.94 0.31
CA PHE A 69 3.24 -6.75 0.83
C PHE A 69 3.82 -5.52 0.13
N HIS A 70 3.00 -4.74 -0.56
CA HIS A 70 3.39 -3.46 -1.13
C HIS A 70 2.77 -2.31 -0.36
N GLY A 71 3.60 -1.55 0.36
CA GLY A 71 3.16 -0.51 1.29
C GLY A 71 2.56 0.73 0.62
N GLY A 72 2.97 1.05 -0.60
CA GLY A 72 2.68 2.36 -1.20
C GLY A 72 3.25 3.49 -0.33
N ASP A 73 2.71 4.70 -0.50
CA ASP A 73 2.98 5.79 0.44
C ASP A 73 2.06 5.64 1.66
N THR A 74 2.64 5.61 2.85
CA THR A 74 1.86 5.54 4.09
C THR A 74 2.66 6.06 5.27
N ILE A 75 1.97 6.63 6.26
CA ILE A 75 2.56 7.02 7.54
C ILE A 75 2.64 5.84 8.51
N TRP A 76 3.30 6.04 9.64
CA TRP A 76 3.24 5.13 10.77
C TRP A 76 1.83 5.12 11.38
N HIS A 77 1.23 3.93 11.54
CA HIS A 77 -0.07 3.76 12.20
C HIS A 77 -0.18 2.40 12.90
N ASN A 78 -1.03 2.33 13.94
CA ASN A 78 -1.18 1.11 14.75
C ASN A 78 -1.84 -0.07 14.00
N GLN A 79 -2.50 0.16 12.86
CA GLN A 79 -3.14 -0.90 12.08
C GLN A 79 -2.15 -1.94 11.54
N PHE A 80 -0.83 -1.66 11.51
CA PHE A 80 0.15 -2.65 11.05
C PHE A 80 0.14 -3.95 11.85
N TRP A 81 -0.15 -3.90 13.16
CA TRP A 81 -0.27 -5.11 13.97
C TRP A 81 -1.44 -5.98 13.55
N LYS A 82 -2.59 -5.35 13.28
CA LYS A 82 -3.79 -6.02 12.79
C LYS A 82 -3.54 -6.60 11.39
N LEU A 83 -2.96 -5.79 10.49
CA LEU A 83 -2.62 -6.18 9.13
C LEU A 83 -1.66 -7.38 9.10
N GLY A 84 -0.60 -7.37 9.90
CA GLY A 84 0.33 -8.49 9.96
C GLY A 84 -0.34 -9.78 10.43
N LYS A 85 -1.25 -9.69 11.42
CA LYS A 85 -1.99 -10.84 11.93
C LYS A 85 -3.02 -11.39 10.93
N GLU A 86 -3.66 -10.52 10.16
CA GLU A 86 -4.68 -10.92 9.17
C GLU A 86 -4.06 -11.36 7.83
N ASN A 87 -2.77 -11.07 7.61
CA ASN A 87 -2.04 -11.32 6.37
C ASN A 87 -0.75 -12.09 6.66
N GLU A 88 -0.89 -13.30 7.18
CA GLU A 88 0.24 -14.14 7.52
C GLU A 88 1.00 -14.63 6.27
N ASN A 89 2.26 -15.02 6.48
CA ASN A 89 3.14 -15.63 5.48
C ASN A 89 3.53 -14.69 4.33
N ILE A 90 3.87 -13.43 4.65
CA ILE A 90 4.46 -12.51 3.66
C ILE A 90 5.96 -12.81 3.53
N ASP A 91 6.41 -13.05 2.30
CA ASP A 91 7.80 -13.32 1.94
C ASP A 91 8.60 -12.02 1.78
N TYR A 92 8.00 -11.00 1.16
CA TYR A 92 8.64 -9.72 0.87
C TYR A 92 7.74 -8.54 1.22
N ALA A 93 8.35 -7.50 1.79
CA ALA A 93 7.67 -6.23 2.03
C ALA A 93 8.41 -5.08 1.35
N PHE A 94 7.68 -4.34 0.51
CA PHE A 94 8.12 -3.11 -0.14
C PHE A 94 7.55 -1.94 0.65
N LEU A 95 8.41 -1.17 1.31
CA LEU A 95 7.99 -0.09 2.21
C LEU A 95 8.64 1.22 1.79
N PRO A 96 7.93 2.36 1.92
CA PRO A 96 8.54 3.66 1.72
C PRO A 96 9.53 3.93 2.86
N VAL A 97 10.61 4.65 2.57
CA VAL A 97 11.60 5.06 3.60
C VAL A 97 12.02 6.53 3.48
N ASN A 98 11.43 7.25 2.54
CA ASN A 98 11.79 8.61 2.18
C ASN A 98 11.56 9.61 3.34
N GLY A 99 10.71 9.29 4.32
CA GLY A 99 10.53 10.10 5.54
C GLY A 99 10.12 11.54 5.25
N VAL A 100 9.38 11.77 4.17
CA VAL A 100 9.04 13.12 3.68
C VAL A 100 8.25 13.86 4.75
N VAL A 101 8.67 15.09 5.06
CA VAL A 101 7.92 16.02 5.91
C VAL A 101 7.32 17.07 4.99
N VAL A 102 6.01 17.29 5.10
CA VAL A 102 5.27 18.20 4.22
C VAL A 102 4.79 19.40 5.01
N ASN A 103 4.97 20.59 4.45
CA ASN A 103 4.32 21.78 4.99
C ASN A 103 2.89 21.89 4.43
N PHE A 104 1.91 21.57 5.27
CA PHE A 104 0.48 21.66 4.92
C PHE A 104 -0.15 23.03 5.17
N GLU A 105 0.63 24.06 5.55
CA GLU A 105 0.13 25.45 5.71
C GLU A 105 -0.49 25.98 4.42
N ILE A 106 0.02 25.55 3.26
CA ILE A 106 -0.50 25.92 1.93
C ILE A 106 -1.95 25.47 1.73
N ILE A 107 -2.38 24.41 2.43
CA ILE A 107 -3.75 23.89 2.39
C ILE A 107 -4.55 24.21 3.67
N GLY A 108 -4.03 25.10 4.52
CA GLY A 108 -4.72 25.58 5.73
C GLY A 108 -4.57 24.69 6.96
N LEU A 109 -3.67 23.72 6.96
CA LEU A 109 -3.32 22.91 8.15
C LEU A 109 -2.07 23.48 8.83
N GLU A 110 -1.90 23.22 10.13
CA GLU A 110 -0.66 23.58 10.82
C GLU A 110 0.52 22.75 10.30
N TYR A 111 1.73 23.33 10.34
CA TYR A 111 2.94 22.59 10.05
C TYR A 111 3.08 21.39 10.98
N SER A 112 3.25 20.20 10.39
CA SER A 112 3.51 18.98 11.12
C SER A 112 4.96 18.55 10.93
N PRO A 113 5.74 18.37 12.01
CA PRO A 113 7.08 17.78 11.91
C PRO A 113 7.03 16.25 11.76
N VAL A 114 5.84 15.65 11.77
CA VAL A 114 5.65 14.20 11.63
C VAL A 114 5.82 13.81 10.16
N PRO A 115 6.60 12.75 9.85
CA PRO A 115 6.72 12.26 8.49
C PRO A 115 5.36 11.90 7.87
N ALA A 116 5.11 12.41 6.68
CA ALA A 116 3.95 12.11 5.81
C ALA A 116 4.11 10.81 5.02
N SER A 117 5.23 10.12 5.21
CA SER A 117 5.55 8.79 4.74
C SER A 117 6.57 8.17 5.68
N LEU A 118 6.61 6.84 5.80
CA LEU A 118 7.56 6.16 6.69
C LEU A 118 9.00 6.63 6.41
N ASN A 119 9.74 6.86 7.50
CA ASN A 119 11.20 6.90 7.44
C ASN A 119 11.79 5.49 7.57
N LEU A 120 13.11 5.36 7.35
CA LEU A 120 13.82 4.08 7.44
C LEU A 120 13.61 3.35 8.78
N LYS A 121 13.58 4.06 9.90
CA LYS A 121 13.41 3.46 11.23
C LYS A 121 12.00 2.92 11.41
N GLU A 122 10.99 3.66 10.96
CA GLU A 122 9.58 3.25 11.01
C GLU A 122 9.31 2.08 10.06
N ALA A 123 9.91 2.08 8.86
CA ALA A 123 9.83 0.96 7.93
C ALA A 123 10.41 -0.32 8.53
N LEU A 124 11.56 -0.23 9.19
CA LEU A 124 12.16 -1.39 9.86
C LEU A 124 11.30 -1.90 11.03
N LEU A 125 10.73 -0.98 11.82
CA LEU A 125 9.81 -1.35 12.90
C LEU A 125 8.53 -2.00 12.36
N ARG A 126 8.03 -1.51 11.22
CA ARG A 126 6.86 -2.08 10.53
C ARG A 126 7.14 -3.49 10.01
N LEU A 127 8.33 -3.74 9.47
CA LEU A 127 8.69 -5.07 8.97
C LEU A 127 8.42 -6.15 10.03
N ILE A 128 8.73 -5.87 11.31
CA ILE A 128 8.49 -6.79 12.44
C ILE A 128 7.03 -7.25 12.54
N CYS A 129 6.05 -6.41 12.17
CA CYS A 129 4.64 -6.79 12.19
C CYS A 129 4.31 -7.91 11.21
N PHE A 130 5.06 -7.98 10.10
CA PHE A 130 4.94 -9.02 9.06
C PHE A 130 5.90 -10.20 9.28
N MET A 131 6.90 -10.05 10.16
CA MET A 131 7.88 -11.09 10.47
C MET A 131 7.34 -12.15 11.46
N GLN A 132 6.26 -12.84 11.10
CA GLN A 132 5.61 -13.82 11.99
C GLN A 132 6.17 -15.25 11.90
N LYS A 133 7.01 -15.54 10.89
CA LYS A 133 7.80 -16.78 10.78
C LYS A 133 9.28 -16.55 11.14
N ALA A 134 9.97 -17.58 11.63
CA ALA A 134 11.43 -17.57 11.67
C ALA A 134 11.94 -17.72 10.21
N GLY A 135 12.50 -16.66 9.64
CA GLY A 135 12.95 -16.64 8.24
C GLY A 135 13.72 -15.37 7.88
N SER A 136 14.36 -15.36 6.72
CA SER A 136 15.05 -14.18 6.19
C SER A 136 14.04 -13.29 5.47
N TYR A 137 13.73 -12.13 6.06
CA TYR A 137 12.87 -11.14 5.43
C TYR A 137 13.72 -10.15 4.66
N THR A 138 13.34 -9.88 3.42
CA THR A 138 14.03 -8.86 2.62
C THR A 138 13.14 -7.62 2.55
N LEU A 139 13.64 -6.54 3.17
CA LEU A 139 13.08 -5.20 2.99
C LEU A 139 13.56 -4.66 1.65
N TRP A 140 12.62 -4.41 0.75
CA TRP A 140 12.91 -3.71 -0.49
C TRP A 140 12.45 -2.26 -0.35
N ILE A 141 13.39 -1.35 -0.54
CA ILE A 141 13.16 0.08 -0.49
C ILE A 141 12.70 0.52 -1.88
N VAL A 142 11.49 1.09 -1.94
CA VAL A 142 10.92 1.74 -3.14
C VAL A 142 10.94 3.25 -2.98
#